data_AF-A0A352VYI5-F1
#
_entry.id   AF-A0A352VYI5-F1
#
_cell.length_a   1.000
_cell.length_b   1.000
_cell.length_c   1.000
_cell.angle_alpha   90.00
_cell.angle_beta   90.00
_cell.angle_gamma   90.00
#
_symmetry.space_group_name_H-M   'P 1'
#
loop_
_entity.id
_entity.type
_entity.pdbx_description
1 polymer ?
#
loop_
_entity_poly.entity_id
_entity_poly.type
_entity_poly.pdbx_seq_one_letter_code
_entity_poly.pdbx_strand_id
1 'polypeptide(L)'
;MDIKIKTITIVLIFINNQRLFSQNQLEKVQIKRTAGFTEKEIVEKTFSLAHSYFNLYQNQKTYICYSTTKFYTSAEDVKQGLLRGKPMPYGYGSGIEDTALHTGHILIAMLDAYKRRPDLFLETNIRNIYNALKIIYQSSPIPGLVPRGPHPDDLTACYVDSSLDQHTTFLYAMSAYANSSLASAEDKRFIQKSLDEIGKRLESYNWSIRYPDGIKQCHVGHSWLPFEADKASLLLASVYAIYKGTEKQYWLDLFEKLGNENNNTRWELCKIGKHIQVSSHPIYANQRNVRLNVFFHFLPDGEKKKIISDLLAYNAEIQIARSFPNEFILKFMNDDNLTLLKQAARWNGDILPDSETAWKKFTPELLDDIKISATAALAHVRFPLGGYHMVLCSENKALIDKHINSIWEMLNKVDLSKISAGETHYLFTVVAMHLYAYIFKN
;
A
#
# COMPACT_ATOMS: atom_id res chain seq x y z
N MET A 1 12.24 -5.92 -49.10
CA MET A 1 10.80 -5.69 -48.96
C MET A 1 10.27 -6.72 -47.96
N ASP A 2 10.61 -6.59 -46.67
CA ASP A 2 10.32 -7.69 -45.71
C ASP A 2 10.38 -7.31 -44.21
N ILE A 3 9.91 -6.09 -43.86
CA ILE A 3 9.89 -5.63 -42.45
C ILE A 3 8.48 -5.24 -41.98
N LYS A 4 7.49 -5.13 -42.87
CA LYS A 4 6.12 -4.71 -42.50
C LYS A 4 5.20 -5.81 -41.99
N ILE A 5 5.55 -7.10 -42.14
CA ILE A 5 4.64 -8.21 -41.80
C ILE A 5 4.76 -8.64 -40.32
N LYS A 6 5.92 -8.44 -39.66
CA LYS A 6 6.08 -8.81 -38.23
C LYS A 6 5.36 -7.87 -37.25
N THR A 7 5.20 -6.59 -37.58
CA THR A 7 4.54 -5.63 -36.68
C THR A 7 3.02 -5.81 -36.62
N ILE A 8 2.41 -6.27 -37.72
CA ILE A 8 0.95 -6.52 -37.78
C ILE A 8 0.57 -7.76 -36.98
N THR A 9 1.41 -8.80 -36.95
CA THR A 9 1.16 -10.02 -36.17
C THR A 9 1.21 -9.77 -34.65
N ILE A 10 2.07 -8.87 -34.17
CA ILE A 10 2.16 -8.55 -32.73
C ILE A 10 0.95 -7.73 -32.27
N VAL A 11 0.44 -6.82 -33.10
CA VAL A 11 -0.77 -6.03 -32.79
C VAL A 11 -2.04 -6.91 -32.79
N LEU A 12 -2.12 -7.89 -33.69
CA LEU A 12 -3.25 -8.84 -33.73
C LEU A 12 -3.27 -9.81 -32.53
N ILE A 13 -2.10 -10.20 -31.98
CA ILE A 13 -2.04 -10.99 -30.74
C ILE A 13 -2.49 -10.17 -29.52
N PHE A 14 -2.16 -8.88 -29.47
CA PHE A 14 -2.62 -7.99 -28.39
C PHE A 14 -4.13 -7.70 -28.45
N ILE A 15 -4.70 -7.53 -29.65
CA ILE A 15 -6.14 -7.29 -29.83
C ILE A 15 -6.96 -8.58 -29.63
N ASN A 16 -6.45 -9.76 -30.00
CA ASN A 16 -7.14 -11.03 -29.72
C ASN A 16 -7.09 -11.44 -28.25
N ASN A 17 -6.06 -11.02 -27.50
CA ASN A 17 -6.04 -11.17 -26.04
C ASN A 17 -7.05 -10.26 -25.32
N GLN A 18 -7.64 -9.25 -25.95
CA GLN A 18 -8.80 -8.54 -25.36
C GLN A 18 -10.14 -9.24 -25.67
N ARG A 19 -10.22 -10.06 -26.73
CA ARG A 19 -11.46 -10.74 -27.15
C ARG A 19 -11.61 -12.17 -26.63
N LEU A 20 -10.52 -12.86 -26.31
CA LEU A 20 -10.57 -14.22 -25.72
C LEU A 20 -10.88 -14.23 -24.22
N PHE A 21 -10.95 -13.06 -23.57
CA PHE A 21 -11.17 -12.93 -22.13
C PHE A 21 -12.65 -12.96 -21.69
N SER A 22 -13.63 -13.15 -22.58
CA SER A 22 -15.03 -12.86 -22.22
C SER A 22 -16.06 -13.98 -22.33
N GLN A 23 -15.73 -15.22 -22.72
CA GLN A 23 -16.79 -16.24 -22.89
C GLN A 23 -16.55 -17.63 -22.27
N ASN A 24 -15.33 -18.16 -22.24
CA ASN A 24 -15.14 -19.59 -21.90
C ASN A 24 -14.90 -19.92 -20.41
N GLN A 25 -14.94 -18.95 -19.49
CA GLN A 25 -14.88 -19.21 -18.03
C GLN A 25 -16.08 -18.66 -17.24
N LEU A 26 -17.14 -18.21 -17.91
CA LEU A 26 -18.33 -17.65 -17.26
C LEU A 26 -19.54 -18.59 -17.24
N GLU A 27 -19.39 -19.84 -17.67
CA GLU A 27 -20.50 -20.80 -17.62
C GLU A 27 -20.66 -21.37 -16.20
N LYS A 28 -21.80 -20.99 -15.59
CA LYS A 28 -22.34 -21.41 -14.28
C LYS A 28 -21.69 -20.78 -13.05
N VAL A 29 -21.63 -19.46 -12.99
CA VAL A 29 -21.58 -18.76 -11.70
C VAL A 29 -22.99 -18.34 -11.32
N GLN A 30 -23.56 -18.97 -10.29
CA GLN A 30 -24.78 -18.49 -9.63
C GLN A 30 -24.52 -17.05 -9.14
N ILE A 31 -25.22 -16.08 -9.72
CA ILE A 31 -25.05 -14.66 -9.37
C ILE A 31 -25.53 -14.45 -7.93
N LYS A 32 -24.60 -14.51 -6.97
CA LYS A 32 -24.88 -14.16 -5.58
C LYS A 32 -24.89 -12.64 -5.48
N ARG A 33 -26.09 -12.05 -5.48
CA ARG A 33 -26.24 -10.60 -5.20
C ARG A 33 -25.85 -10.36 -3.74
N THR A 34 -24.68 -9.79 -3.56
CA THR A 34 -24.25 -9.21 -2.28
C THR A 34 -24.06 -7.72 -2.55
N ALA A 35 -24.71 -6.85 -1.78
CA ALA A 35 -24.43 -5.40 -1.79
C ALA A 35 -24.73 -4.60 -3.09
N GLY A 36 -25.77 -4.92 -3.85
CA GLY A 36 -26.25 -4.04 -4.93
C GLY A 36 -25.37 -3.99 -6.18
N PHE A 37 -24.37 -4.87 -6.28
CA PHE A 37 -23.55 -5.11 -7.46
C PHE A 37 -23.40 -6.61 -7.72
N THR A 38 -22.85 -6.94 -8.89
CA THR A 38 -22.60 -8.30 -9.38
C THR A 38 -21.11 -8.62 -9.35
N GLU A 39 -20.76 -9.91 -9.33
CA GLU A 39 -19.37 -10.34 -9.46
C GLU A 39 -18.70 -9.81 -10.73
N LYS A 40 -19.45 -9.76 -11.84
CA LYS A 40 -18.97 -9.24 -13.12
C LYS A 40 -18.55 -7.77 -12.98
N GLU A 41 -19.39 -6.94 -12.38
CA GLU A 41 -19.08 -5.53 -12.16
C GLU A 41 -17.84 -5.36 -11.27
N ILE A 42 -17.70 -6.18 -10.22
CA ILE A 42 -16.51 -6.16 -9.35
C ILE A 42 -15.24 -6.50 -10.12
N VAL A 43 -15.25 -7.55 -10.96
CA VAL A 43 -14.11 -7.94 -11.80
C VAL A 43 -13.75 -6.82 -12.77
N GLU A 44 -14.72 -6.35 -13.55
CA GLU A 44 -14.52 -5.31 -14.57
C GLU A 44 -13.99 -4.02 -13.95
N LYS A 45 -14.58 -3.58 -12.84
CA LYS A 45 -14.18 -2.35 -12.17
C LYS A 45 -12.79 -2.45 -11.55
N THR A 46 -12.50 -3.56 -10.87
CA THR A 46 -11.20 -3.80 -10.23
C THR A 46 -10.08 -3.81 -11.26
N PHE A 47 -10.26 -4.53 -12.36
CA PHE A 47 -9.24 -4.62 -13.40
C PHE A 47 -9.12 -3.33 -14.19
N SER A 48 -10.21 -2.61 -14.44
CA SER A 48 -10.17 -1.27 -15.05
C SER A 48 -9.35 -0.28 -14.21
N LEU A 49 -9.57 -0.23 -12.89
CA LEU A 49 -8.80 0.63 -11.98
C LEU A 49 -7.32 0.25 -11.94
N ALA A 50 -6.99 -1.05 -11.91
CA ALA A 50 -5.61 -1.52 -11.97
C ALA A 50 -4.93 -1.17 -13.29
N HIS A 51 -5.63 -1.37 -14.42
CA HIS A 51 -5.12 -1.06 -15.75
C HIS A 51 -4.83 0.44 -15.91
N SER A 52 -5.75 1.30 -15.44
CA SER A 52 -5.56 2.75 -15.41
C SER A 52 -4.34 3.15 -14.58
N TYR A 53 -4.20 2.60 -13.37
CA TYR A 53 -3.07 2.89 -12.50
C TYR A 53 -1.74 2.45 -13.11
N PHE A 54 -1.65 1.24 -13.66
CA PHE A 54 -0.43 0.76 -14.30
C PHE A 54 -0.07 1.56 -15.55
N ASN A 55 -1.04 1.89 -16.39
CA ASN A 55 -0.78 2.69 -17.60
C ASN A 55 -0.21 4.08 -17.27
N LEU A 56 -0.65 4.68 -16.16
CA LEU A 56 -0.20 6.01 -15.76
C LEU A 56 1.11 5.93 -14.97
N TYR A 57 1.16 5.15 -13.90
CA TYR A 57 2.19 5.26 -12.86
C TYR A 57 3.21 4.13 -12.87
N GLN A 58 3.04 3.10 -13.70
CA GLN A 58 4.00 2.00 -13.81
C GLN A 58 4.99 2.24 -14.97
N ASN A 59 6.28 2.16 -14.68
CA ASN A 59 7.29 2.16 -15.71
C ASN A 59 7.22 0.87 -16.53
N GLN A 60 7.06 0.99 -17.84
CA GLN A 60 6.79 -0.15 -18.74
C GLN A 60 7.97 -1.12 -18.91
N LYS A 61 9.18 -0.73 -18.51
CA LYS A 61 10.38 -1.59 -18.60
C LYS A 61 10.66 -2.33 -17.29
N THR A 62 10.48 -1.64 -16.17
CA THR A 62 10.90 -2.09 -14.84
C THR A 62 9.73 -2.51 -13.95
N TYR A 63 8.52 -2.15 -14.35
CA TYR A 63 7.26 -2.37 -13.62
C TYR A 63 7.18 -1.67 -12.25
N ILE A 64 8.13 -0.77 -11.94
CA ILE A 64 8.12 0.06 -10.74
C ILE A 64 6.97 1.06 -10.82
N CYS A 65 6.27 1.22 -9.71
CA CYS A 65 5.18 2.19 -9.57
C CYS A 65 5.70 3.48 -8.93
N TYR A 66 5.45 4.61 -9.56
CA TYR A 66 5.91 5.93 -9.13
C TYR A 66 4.76 6.78 -8.56
N SER A 67 5.08 7.81 -7.78
CA SER A 67 4.07 8.70 -7.17
C SER A 67 3.52 9.75 -8.14
N THR A 68 4.21 9.97 -9.27
CA THR A 68 3.89 10.99 -10.27
C THR A 68 4.30 10.53 -11.66
N THR A 69 3.70 11.14 -12.68
CA THR A 69 4.04 10.95 -14.10
C THR A 69 4.63 12.19 -14.75
N LYS A 70 4.62 13.33 -14.03
CA LYS A 70 4.84 14.66 -14.61
C LYS A 70 6.23 15.22 -14.33
N PHE A 71 6.82 14.86 -13.20
CA PHE A 71 8.07 15.46 -12.73
C PHE A 71 8.87 14.43 -11.97
N TYR A 72 10.10 14.18 -12.42
CA TYR A 72 11.12 13.49 -11.65
C TYR A 72 12.27 14.45 -11.38
N THR A 73 12.83 14.36 -10.19
CA THR A 73 14.13 15.01 -9.90
C THR A 73 15.20 14.35 -10.75
N SER A 74 16.15 15.12 -11.30
CA SER A 74 17.18 14.55 -12.16
C SER A 74 17.97 13.44 -11.45
N ALA A 75 18.40 12.42 -12.18
CA ALA A 75 19.20 11.32 -11.62
C ALA A 75 20.49 11.82 -10.92
N GLU A 76 21.09 12.90 -11.44
CA GLU A 76 22.28 13.51 -10.84
C GLU A 76 21.98 14.14 -9.47
N ASP A 77 20.89 14.93 -9.39
CA ASP A 77 20.43 15.49 -8.11
C ASP A 77 20.10 14.36 -7.11
N VAL A 78 19.42 13.31 -7.55
CA VAL A 78 19.07 12.15 -6.71
C VAL A 78 20.32 11.50 -6.11
N LYS A 79 21.36 11.25 -6.93
CA LYS A 79 22.63 10.66 -6.46
C LYS A 79 23.33 11.52 -5.41
N GLN A 80 23.15 12.84 -5.47
CA GLN A 80 23.70 13.79 -4.51
C GLN A 80 22.78 14.02 -3.29
N GLY A 81 21.60 13.38 -3.25
CA GLY A 81 20.61 13.60 -2.19
C GLY A 81 19.98 14.99 -2.25
N LEU A 82 19.79 15.53 -3.46
CA LEU A 82 19.25 16.85 -3.74
C LEU A 82 17.87 16.77 -4.37
N LEU A 83 17.08 17.82 -4.18
CA LEU A 83 15.85 18.13 -4.91
C LEU A 83 16.00 19.51 -5.53
N ARG A 84 16.18 19.57 -6.86
CA ARG A 84 16.33 20.82 -7.61
C ARG A 84 17.50 21.66 -7.04
N GLY A 85 18.64 21.01 -6.84
CA GLY A 85 19.85 21.61 -6.28
C GLY A 85 19.82 21.91 -4.77
N LYS A 86 18.76 21.56 -4.03
CA LYS A 86 18.67 21.77 -2.58
C LYS A 86 18.77 20.45 -1.81
N PRO A 87 19.48 20.40 -0.66
CA PRO A 87 19.54 19.18 0.15
C PRO A 87 18.15 18.63 0.48
N MET A 88 17.89 17.40 0.04
CA MET A 88 16.67 16.66 0.31
C MET A 88 16.99 15.16 0.33
N PRO A 89 17.80 14.71 1.30
CA PRO A 89 18.36 13.36 1.26
C PRO A 89 17.31 12.25 1.36
N TYR A 90 16.12 12.55 1.89
CA TYR A 90 14.95 11.66 1.99
C TYR A 90 13.96 11.81 0.83
N GLY A 91 14.28 12.63 -0.18
CA GLY A 91 13.63 12.63 -1.49
C GLY A 91 12.18 13.12 -1.57
N TYR A 92 11.61 13.73 -0.54
CA TYR A 92 10.20 14.17 -0.58
C TYR A 92 9.92 15.15 -1.73
N GLY A 93 8.89 14.86 -2.52
CA GLY A 93 8.53 15.63 -3.70
C GLY A 93 9.38 15.33 -4.94
N SER A 94 10.23 14.31 -4.89
CA SER A 94 11.11 13.93 -6.01
C SER A 94 10.39 13.15 -7.12
N GLY A 95 9.25 12.54 -6.80
CA GLY A 95 8.49 11.65 -7.66
C GLY A 95 8.86 10.16 -7.54
N ILE A 96 9.94 9.86 -6.80
CA ILE A 96 10.47 8.50 -6.63
C ILE A 96 10.53 8.07 -5.16
N GLU A 97 10.07 8.90 -4.23
CA GLU A 97 10.24 8.69 -2.79
C GLU A 97 9.52 7.44 -2.26
N ASP A 98 8.43 7.02 -2.91
CA ASP A 98 7.48 6.03 -2.39
C ASP A 98 7.33 4.80 -3.31
N THR A 99 8.36 4.50 -4.11
CA THR A 99 8.38 3.36 -5.05
C THR A 99 8.14 2.02 -4.35
N ALA A 100 8.87 1.72 -3.26
CA ALA A 100 8.69 0.45 -2.54
C ALA A 100 7.30 0.38 -1.88
N LEU A 101 6.83 1.51 -1.35
CA LEU A 101 5.50 1.63 -0.75
C LEU A 101 4.39 1.29 -1.76
N HIS A 102 4.37 1.98 -2.91
CA HIS A 102 3.34 1.80 -3.94
C HIS A 102 3.40 0.39 -4.54
N THR A 103 4.59 -0.04 -4.97
CA THR A 103 4.79 -1.35 -5.59
C THR A 103 4.49 -2.48 -4.62
N GLY A 104 4.93 -2.39 -3.36
CA GLY A 104 4.72 -3.46 -2.39
C GLY A 104 3.27 -3.59 -1.91
N HIS A 105 2.56 -2.48 -1.67
CA HIS A 105 1.16 -2.58 -1.30
C HIS A 105 0.26 -3.12 -2.42
N ILE A 106 0.55 -2.78 -3.68
CA ILE A 106 -0.14 -3.38 -4.82
C ILE A 106 0.12 -4.89 -4.86
N LEU A 107 1.36 -5.33 -4.64
CA LEU A 107 1.68 -6.75 -4.60
C LEU A 107 0.84 -7.50 -3.57
N ILE A 108 0.76 -6.97 -2.35
CA ILE A 108 -0.03 -7.55 -1.26
C ILE A 108 -1.51 -7.67 -1.68
N ALA A 109 -2.12 -6.59 -2.15
CA ALA A 109 -3.54 -6.60 -2.51
C ALA A 109 -3.85 -7.53 -3.69
N MET A 110 -2.95 -7.61 -4.67
CA MET A 110 -3.10 -8.52 -5.80
C MET A 110 -2.92 -9.98 -5.40
N LEU A 111 -1.98 -10.29 -4.49
CA LEU A 111 -1.82 -11.63 -3.94
C LEU A 111 -3.07 -12.09 -3.19
N ASP A 112 -3.68 -11.21 -2.41
CA ASP A 112 -4.94 -11.48 -1.73
C ASP A 112 -6.08 -11.73 -2.71
N ALA A 113 -6.21 -10.90 -3.74
CA ALA A 113 -7.18 -11.11 -4.82
C ALA A 113 -6.98 -12.46 -5.52
N TYR A 114 -5.73 -12.76 -5.92
CA TYR A 114 -5.36 -13.99 -6.63
C TYR A 114 -5.61 -15.24 -5.79
N LYS A 115 -5.30 -15.19 -4.49
CA LYS A 115 -5.58 -16.29 -3.55
C LYS A 115 -7.06 -16.66 -3.49
N ARG A 116 -7.95 -15.69 -3.70
CA ARG A 116 -9.41 -15.89 -3.62
C ARG A 116 -10.00 -16.33 -4.96
N ARG A 117 -9.58 -15.70 -6.05
CA ARG A 117 -9.96 -16.08 -7.40
C ARG A 117 -8.77 -15.86 -8.34
N PRO A 118 -8.04 -16.93 -8.69
CA PRO A 118 -6.94 -16.85 -9.64
C PRO A 118 -7.40 -16.31 -11.00
N ASP A 119 -6.57 -15.46 -11.60
CA ASP A 119 -6.82 -14.86 -12.91
C ASP A 119 -5.47 -14.57 -13.59
N LEU A 120 -5.40 -14.69 -14.92
CA LEU A 120 -4.17 -14.48 -15.69
C LEU A 120 -3.68 -13.02 -15.62
N PHE A 121 -4.59 -12.04 -15.57
CA PHE A 121 -4.24 -10.63 -15.36
C PHE A 121 -3.56 -10.44 -14.00
N LEU A 122 -4.10 -11.06 -12.95
CA LEU A 122 -3.53 -11.01 -11.61
C LEU A 122 -2.15 -11.69 -11.58
N GLU A 123 -2.03 -12.93 -12.07
CA GLU A 123 -0.76 -13.65 -12.08
C GLU A 123 0.34 -12.86 -12.81
N THR A 124 0.04 -12.38 -14.02
CA THR A 124 1.02 -11.65 -14.85
C THR A 124 1.53 -10.41 -14.13
N ASN A 125 0.61 -9.59 -13.59
CA ASN A 125 0.98 -8.36 -12.92
C ASN A 125 1.63 -8.60 -11.55
N ILE A 126 1.26 -9.65 -10.82
CA ILE A 126 1.96 -10.06 -9.59
C ILE A 126 3.43 -10.36 -9.88
N ARG A 127 3.74 -11.11 -10.95
CA ARG A 127 5.13 -11.39 -11.36
C ARG A 127 5.88 -10.12 -11.76
N ASN A 128 5.24 -9.23 -12.50
CA ASN A 128 5.82 -7.93 -12.89
C ASN A 128 6.17 -7.07 -11.67
N ILE A 129 5.22 -6.94 -10.73
CA ILE A 129 5.38 -6.15 -9.51
C ILE A 129 6.44 -6.78 -8.58
N TYR A 130 6.49 -8.12 -8.47
CA TYR A 130 7.57 -8.81 -7.76
C TYR A 130 8.95 -8.46 -8.36
N ASN A 131 9.09 -8.51 -9.69
CA ASN A 131 10.32 -8.13 -10.37
C ASN A 131 10.69 -6.66 -10.12
N ALA A 132 9.70 -5.76 -10.07
CA ALA A 132 9.93 -4.36 -9.72
C ALA A 132 10.53 -4.20 -8.31
N LEU A 133 10.02 -4.94 -7.31
CA LEU A 133 10.60 -4.92 -5.96
C LEU A 133 12.04 -5.44 -5.94
N LYS A 134 12.37 -6.47 -6.73
CA LYS A 134 13.77 -6.93 -6.87
C LYS A 134 14.67 -5.79 -7.36
N ILE A 135 14.24 -5.06 -8.39
CA ILE A 135 15.00 -3.93 -8.94
C ILE A 135 15.15 -2.83 -7.89
N ILE A 136 14.09 -2.50 -7.14
CA ILE A 136 14.16 -1.51 -6.06
C ILE A 136 15.20 -1.91 -5.02
N TYR A 137 15.18 -3.15 -4.54
CA TYR A 137 16.18 -3.65 -3.58
C TYR A 137 17.60 -3.57 -4.15
N GLN A 138 17.78 -3.99 -5.40
CA GLN A 138 19.08 -4.06 -6.06
C GLN A 138 19.65 -2.70 -6.47
N SER A 139 18.85 -1.62 -6.43
CA SER A 139 19.34 -0.27 -6.70
C SER A 139 20.27 0.26 -5.60
N SER A 140 20.18 -0.29 -4.39
CA SER A 140 21.12 -0.02 -3.31
C SER A 140 22.28 -1.03 -3.36
N PRO A 141 23.55 -0.57 -3.35
CA PRO A 141 24.69 -1.47 -3.23
C PRO A 141 24.86 -1.99 -1.78
N ILE A 142 24.08 -1.50 -0.83
CA ILE A 142 24.21 -1.81 0.59
C ILE A 142 23.26 -2.96 0.96
N PRO A 143 23.78 -4.14 1.35
CA PRO A 143 22.95 -5.26 1.77
C PRO A 143 22.03 -4.88 2.93
N GLY A 144 20.76 -5.25 2.81
CA GLY A 144 19.76 -5.00 3.84
C GLY A 144 19.17 -3.59 3.89
N LEU A 145 19.61 -2.67 3.02
CA LEU A 145 19.01 -1.34 2.89
C LEU A 145 18.00 -1.34 1.73
N VAL A 146 16.74 -1.03 2.03
CA VAL A 146 15.73 -0.77 1.00
C VAL A 146 15.72 0.74 0.72
N PRO A 147 16.16 1.22 -0.45
CA PRO A 147 16.23 2.66 -0.73
C PRO A 147 14.86 3.25 -1.10
N ARG A 148 14.77 4.57 -1.19
CA ARG A 148 13.69 5.26 -1.91
C ARG A 148 14.11 5.47 -3.35
N GLY A 149 13.23 5.21 -4.32
CA GLY A 149 13.60 5.08 -5.73
C GLY A 149 13.75 3.61 -6.12
N PRO A 150 14.39 3.29 -7.25
CA PRO A 150 15.30 4.13 -8.05
C PRO A 150 14.62 5.12 -9.01
N HIS A 151 15.42 5.98 -9.64
CA HIS A 151 15.03 6.86 -10.73
C HIS A 151 14.73 6.07 -12.02
N PRO A 152 13.70 6.45 -12.82
CA PRO A 152 13.31 5.70 -14.02
C PRO A 152 14.36 5.67 -15.13
N ASP A 153 15.21 6.71 -15.22
CA ASP A 153 16.25 6.81 -16.25
C ASP A 153 17.62 6.28 -15.81
N ASP A 154 17.84 6.12 -14.50
CA ASP A 154 19.08 5.60 -13.93
C ASP A 154 18.77 4.80 -12.67
N LEU A 155 18.82 3.48 -12.80
CA LEU A 155 18.46 2.56 -11.72
C LEU A 155 19.41 2.61 -10.53
N THR A 156 20.57 3.28 -10.64
CA THR A 156 21.50 3.48 -9.52
C THR A 156 21.23 4.77 -8.76
N ALA A 157 20.45 5.69 -9.33
CA ALA A 157 20.07 6.92 -8.66
C ALA A 157 18.89 6.66 -7.71
N CYS A 158 19.19 6.55 -6.43
CA CYS A 158 18.20 6.36 -5.37
C CYS A 158 18.57 7.19 -4.13
N TYR A 159 17.58 7.49 -3.29
CA TYR A 159 17.83 8.12 -1.99
C TYR A 159 18.06 7.05 -0.93
N VAL A 160 19.21 7.15 -0.25
CA VAL A 160 19.63 6.21 0.78
C VAL A 160 19.11 6.57 2.18
N ASP A 161 18.63 7.81 2.37
CA ASP A 161 17.86 8.20 3.55
C ASP A 161 16.44 7.61 3.44
N SER A 162 16.39 6.32 3.76
CA SER A 162 15.17 5.54 3.65
C SER A 162 14.24 5.81 4.83
N SER A 163 13.22 4.98 4.95
CA SER A 163 12.21 5.10 5.98
C SER A 163 11.62 3.76 6.33
N LEU A 164 10.96 3.79 7.48
CA LEU A 164 10.21 2.68 8.04
C LEU A 164 9.19 2.10 7.04
N ASP A 165 8.47 2.91 6.28
CA ASP A 165 7.51 2.42 5.29
C ASP A 165 8.17 1.68 4.11
N GLN A 166 9.29 2.18 3.56
CA GLN A 166 10.00 1.46 2.48
C GLN A 166 10.45 0.07 2.93
N HIS A 167 11.11 -0.01 4.09
CA HIS A 167 11.60 -1.28 4.62
C HIS A 167 10.47 -2.22 4.96
N THR A 168 9.48 -1.75 5.71
CA THR A 168 8.41 -2.61 6.19
C THR A 168 7.52 -3.09 5.05
N THR A 169 7.12 -2.22 4.13
CA THR A 169 6.33 -2.64 2.97
C THR A 169 7.09 -3.63 2.09
N PHE A 170 8.39 -3.44 1.85
CA PHE A 170 9.21 -4.42 1.15
C PHE A 170 9.23 -5.78 1.87
N LEU A 171 9.49 -5.79 3.19
CA LEU A 171 9.50 -7.01 4.00
C LEU A 171 8.18 -7.77 3.85
N TYR A 172 7.04 -7.11 4.06
CA TYR A 172 5.74 -7.75 4.02
C TYR A 172 5.35 -8.24 2.62
N ALA A 173 5.60 -7.45 1.59
CA ALA A 173 5.26 -7.81 0.21
C ALA A 173 6.08 -9.02 -0.27
N MET A 174 7.38 -9.04 0.03
CA MET A 174 8.26 -10.14 -0.35
C MET A 174 7.95 -11.42 0.43
N SER A 175 7.68 -11.31 1.74
CA SER A 175 7.24 -12.46 2.54
C SER A 175 5.90 -13.02 2.07
N ALA A 176 4.94 -12.16 1.71
CA ALA A 176 3.65 -12.60 1.19
C ALA A 176 3.80 -13.33 -0.14
N TYR A 177 4.65 -12.79 -1.05
CA TYR A 177 4.94 -13.45 -2.33
C TYR A 177 5.61 -14.81 -2.11
N ALA A 178 6.63 -14.92 -1.24
CA ALA A 178 7.30 -16.19 -0.94
C ALA A 178 6.36 -17.29 -0.42
N ASN A 179 5.28 -16.90 0.28
CA ASN A 179 4.27 -17.81 0.81
C ASN A 179 3.09 -18.04 -0.16
N SER A 180 3.14 -17.45 -1.35
CA SER A 180 2.13 -17.67 -2.40
C SER A 180 2.44 -18.89 -3.26
N SER A 181 1.44 -19.37 -4.00
CA SER A 181 1.61 -20.44 -4.99
C SER A 181 2.38 -19.99 -6.25
N LEU A 182 2.65 -18.69 -6.40
CA LEU A 182 3.31 -18.13 -7.58
C LEU A 182 4.83 -18.08 -7.47
N ALA A 183 5.37 -18.14 -6.25
CA ALA A 183 6.80 -18.03 -6.01
C ALA A 183 7.56 -19.28 -6.46
N SER A 184 8.48 -19.09 -7.40
CA SER A 184 9.41 -20.14 -7.83
C SER A 184 10.47 -20.42 -6.76
N ALA A 185 11.21 -21.52 -6.90
CA ALA A 185 12.36 -21.80 -6.04
C ALA A 185 13.45 -20.71 -6.14
N GLU A 186 13.63 -20.12 -7.34
CA GLU A 186 14.55 -19.00 -7.52
C GLU A 186 14.06 -17.74 -6.79
N ASP A 187 12.77 -17.45 -6.88
CA ASP A 187 12.16 -16.30 -6.21
C ASP A 187 12.36 -16.41 -4.70
N LYS A 188 12.07 -17.60 -4.14
CA LYS A 188 12.26 -17.90 -2.71
C LYS A 188 13.71 -17.71 -2.29
N ARG A 189 14.69 -18.17 -3.07
CA ARG A 189 16.12 -17.95 -2.74
C ARG A 189 16.48 -16.46 -2.69
N PHE A 190 15.99 -15.66 -3.63
CA PHE A 190 16.22 -14.21 -3.60
C PHE A 190 15.58 -13.58 -2.36
N ILE A 191 14.34 -13.94 -2.06
CA ILE A 191 13.59 -13.41 -0.91
C ILE A 191 14.27 -13.80 0.40
N GLN A 192 14.64 -15.08 0.56
CA GLN A 192 15.35 -15.57 1.74
C GLN A 192 16.66 -14.83 1.97
N LYS A 193 17.43 -14.53 0.91
CA LYS A 193 18.66 -13.74 1.01
C LYS A 193 18.37 -12.30 1.41
N SER A 194 17.53 -11.60 0.65
CA SER A 194 17.27 -10.16 0.85
C SER A 194 16.63 -9.86 2.21
N LEU A 195 15.65 -10.66 2.64
CA LEU A 195 15.02 -10.48 3.95
C LEU A 195 15.96 -10.79 5.12
N ASP A 196 16.86 -11.76 4.98
CA ASP A 196 17.87 -12.03 6.00
C ASP A 196 18.90 -10.90 6.10
N GLU A 197 19.31 -10.33 4.98
CA GLU A 197 20.19 -9.15 4.93
C GLU A 197 19.52 -7.95 5.62
N ILE A 198 18.23 -7.70 5.34
CA ILE A 198 17.45 -6.62 5.99
C ILE A 198 17.35 -6.88 7.49
N GLY A 199 16.96 -8.10 7.89
CA GLY A 199 16.81 -8.47 9.30
C GLY A 199 18.11 -8.28 10.08
N LYS A 200 19.24 -8.79 9.55
CA LYS A 200 20.56 -8.64 10.17
C LYS A 200 20.99 -7.19 10.28
N ARG A 201 20.73 -6.39 9.26
CA ARG A 201 21.03 -4.96 9.28
C ARG A 201 20.21 -4.23 10.35
N LEU A 202 18.91 -4.48 10.41
CA LEU A 202 18.04 -3.88 11.43
C LEU A 202 18.52 -4.28 12.82
N GLU A 203 18.77 -5.57 13.05
CA GLU A 203 19.26 -6.07 14.32
C GLU A 203 20.62 -5.47 14.72
N SER A 204 21.60 -5.37 13.80
CA SER A 204 22.91 -4.76 14.09
C SER A 204 22.82 -3.30 14.51
N TYR A 205 21.71 -2.63 14.18
CA TYR A 205 21.45 -1.24 14.53
C TYR A 205 20.27 -1.08 15.48
N ASN A 206 20.03 -2.05 16.38
CA ASN A 206 18.99 -1.97 17.42
C ASN A 206 17.60 -1.66 16.84
N TRP A 207 17.27 -2.32 15.73
CA TRP A 207 16.04 -2.15 14.98
C TRP A 207 15.77 -0.71 14.53
N SER A 208 16.84 0.05 14.24
CA SER A 208 16.79 1.37 13.61
C SER A 208 17.32 1.30 12.17
N ILE A 209 16.81 2.18 11.31
CA ILE A 209 17.25 2.27 9.92
C ILE A 209 18.38 3.31 9.83
N ARG A 210 19.56 2.83 9.46
CA ARG A 210 20.77 3.63 9.31
C ARG A 210 21.12 3.83 7.84
N TYR A 211 21.69 4.99 7.55
CA TYR A 211 22.37 5.28 6.30
C TYR A 211 23.40 4.21 5.96
N PRO A 212 23.88 4.15 4.70
CA PRO A 212 24.96 3.26 4.27
C PRO A 212 26.15 3.19 5.22
N ASP A 213 26.52 4.33 5.83
CA ASP A 213 27.65 4.44 6.77
C ASP A 213 27.43 3.70 8.11
N GLY A 214 26.20 3.29 8.44
CA GLY A 214 25.85 2.66 9.71
C GLY A 214 25.82 3.61 10.92
N ILE A 215 26.22 4.88 10.73
CA ILE A 215 26.35 5.88 11.79
C ILE A 215 25.07 6.72 11.83
N LYS A 216 24.72 7.34 10.71
CA LYS A 216 23.60 8.30 10.66
C LYS A 216 22.27 7.56 10.64
N GLN A 217 21.34 7.95 11.52
CA GLN A 217 19.96 7.47 11.45
C GLN A 217 19.24 8.13 10.28
N CYS A 218 18.43 7.36 9.55
CA CYS A 218 17.54 7.91 8.55
C CYS A 218 16.45 8.80 9.20
N HIS A 219 15.92 9.74 8.42
CA HIS A 219 14.91 10.73 8.84
C HIS A 219 13.70 10.06 9.52
N VAL A 220 13.22 8.96 8.95
CA VAL A 220 12.13 8.13 9.50
C VAL A 220 12.66 6.73 9.85
N GLY A 221 13.84 6.68 10.48
CA GLY A 221 14.58 5.45 10.79
C GLY A 221 14.66 5.09 12.27
N HIS A 222 13.75 5.60 13.11
CA HIS A 222 13.79 5.38 14.56
C HIS A 222 13.72 3.90 14.95
N SER A 223 14.25 3.57 16.14
CA SER A 223 14.24 2.21 16.69
C SER A 223 12.82 1.69 16.94
N TRP A 224 12.62 0.39 16.72
CA TRP A 224 11.35 -0.32 16.97
C TRP A 224 11.30 -1.04 18.33
N LEU A 225 12.36 -0.94 19.12
CA LEU A 225 12.47 -1.59 20.43
C LEU A 225 11.61 -0.98 21.55
N PRO A 226 11.24 0.31 21.59
CA PRO A 226 10.45 0.85 22.70
C PRO A 226 9.16 0.07 22.97
N PHE A 227 8.74 0.05 24.24
CA PHE A 227 7.51 -0.59 24.71
C PHE A 227 6.30 0.33 24.51
N GLU A 228 6.02 0.64 23.25
CA GLU A 228 4.88 1.42 22.79
C GLU A 228 4.00 0.56 21.88
N ALA A 229 2.70 0.82 21.82
CA ALA A 229 1.76 -0.03 21.08
C ALA A 229 2.07 -0.14 19.58
N ASP A 230 2.44 0.98 18.95
CA ASP A 230 2.82 1.00 17.54
C ASP A 230 4.14 0.24 17.31
N LYS A 231 5.14 0.44 18.18
CA LYS A 231 6.45 -0.25 18.11
C LYS A 231 6.35 -1.74 18.37
N ALA A 232 5.54 -2.16 19.35
CA ALA A 232 5.30 -3.57 19.65
C ALA A 232 4.70 -4.30 18.44
N SER A 233 3.62 -3.75 17.87
CA SER A 233 2.98 -4.34 16.69
C SER A 233 3.90 -4.34 15.46
N LEU A 234 4.68 -3.26 15.26
CA LEU A 234 5.65 -3.15 14.17
C LEU A 234 6.77 -4.18 14.27
N LEU A 235 7.42 -4.28 15.43
CA LEU A 235 8.58 -5.14 15.63
C LEU A 235 8.18 -6.61 15.50
N LEU A 236 7.12 -7.04 16.21
CA LEU A 236 6.64 -8.42 16.16
C LEU A 236 6.22 -8.82 14.74
N ALA A 237 5.47 -7.95 14.05
CA ALA A 237 5.07 -8.20 12.68
C ALA A 237 6.28 -8.32 11.74
N SER A 238 7.26 -7.42 11.88
CA SER A 238 8.43 -7.39 10.99
C SER A 238 9.32 -8.63 11.18
N VAL A 239 9.63 -9.01 12.42
CA VAL A 239 10.44 -10.19 12.72
C VAL A 239 9.75 -11.46 12.22
N TYR A 240 8.44 -11.57 12.45
CA TYR A 240 7.68 -12.72 11.98
C TYR A 240 7.57 -12.75 10.46
N ALA A 241 7.42 -11.61 9.79
CA ALA A 241 7.46 -11.54 8.34
C ALA A 241 8.83 -11.98 7.79
N ILE A 242 9.94 -11.58 8.41
CA ILE A 242 11.28 -12.06 8.04
C ILE A 242 11.34 -13.58 8.20
N TYR A 243 10.86 -14.15 9.32
CA TYR A 243 10.77 -15.61 9.46
C TYR A 243 9.95 -16.24 8.33
N LYS A 244 8.76 -15.71 8.04
CA LYS A 244 7.87 -16.24 7.00
C LYS A 244 8.47 -16.20 5.61
N GLY A 245 9.30 -15.22 5.28
CA GLY A 245 9.97 -15.14 3.98
C GLY A 245 11.32 -15.85 3.92
N THR A 246 12.00 -16.04 5.05
CA THR A 246 13.33 -16.68 5.11
C THR A 246 13.31 -18.16 5.49
N GLU A 247 12.29 -18.58 6.24
CA GLU A 247 12.16 -19.89 6.91
C GLU A 247 13.35 -20.22 7.84
N LYS A 248 14.15 -19.24 8.24
CA LYS A 248 15.28 -19.45 9.16
C LYS A 248 14.80 -19.45 10.60
N GLN A 249 15.12 -20.54 11.32
CA GLN A 249 14.72 -20.74 12.73
C GLN A 249 15.13 -19.56 13.63
N TYR A 250 16.29 -18.96 13.38
CA TYR A 250 16.76 -17.78 14.10
C TYR A 250 15.70 -16.67 14.25
N TRP A 251 14.98 -16.35 13.17
CA TRP A 251 13.97 -15.30 13.19
C TRP A 251 12.70 -15.71 13.93
N LEU A 252 12.36 -17.00 13.93
CA LEU A 252 11.26 -17.52 14.74
C LEU A 252 11.61 -17.45 16.23
N ASP A 253 12.80 -17.89 16.61
CA ASP A 253 13.29 -17.83 18.00
C ASP A 253 13.32 -16.38 18.50
N LEU A 254 13.76 -15.45 17.65
CA LEU A 254 13.76 -14.03 17.98
C LEU A 254 12.34 -13.46 18.12
N PHE A 255 11.41 -13.86 17.27
CA PHE A 255 10.00 -13.47 17.40
C PHE A 255 9.40 -13.97 18.72
N GLU A 256 9.66 -15.21 19.10
CA GLU A 256 9.20 -15.79 20.36
C GLU A 256 9.82 -15.09 21.56
N LYS A 257 11.14 -14.85 21.52
CA LYS A 257 11.85 -14.09 22.56
C LYS A 257 11.26 -12.69 22.74
N LEU A 258 11.12 -11.92 21.67
CA LEU A 258 10.56 -10.56 21.71
C LEU A 258 9.08 -10.56 22.11
N GLY A 259 8.33 -11.59 21.73
CA GLY A 259 6.94 -11.76 22.14
C GLY A 259 6.79 -12.04 23.63
N ASN A 260 7.71 -12.82 24.20
CA ASN A 260 7.63 -13.28 25.59
C ASN A 260 8.36 -12.38 26.59
N GLU A 261 9.12 -11.39 26.11
CA GLU A 261 9.90 -10.51 26.98
C GLU A 261 9.01 -9.69 27.92
N ASN A 262 9.54 -9.44 29.13
CA ASN A 262 8.86 -8.72 30.18
C ASN A 262 7.44 -9.25 30.43
N ASN A 263 7.28 -10.57 30.60
CA ASN A 263 5.98 -11.22 30.81
C ASN A 263 4.95 -10.91 29.71
N ASN A 264 5.35 -11.10 28.45
CA ASN A 264 4.50 -10.86 27.27
C ASN A 264 4.07 -9.39 27.05
N THR A 265 4.83 -8.41 27.58
CA THR A 265 4.43 -6.99 27.52
C THR A 265 4.10 -6.52 26.10
N ARG A 266 4.83 -6.99 25.07
CA ARG A 266 4.52 -6.59 23.68
C ARG A 266 3.16 -7.06 23.20
N TRP A 267 2.71 -8.26 23.60
CA TRP A 267 1.38 -8.74 23.27
C TRP A 267 0.30 -7.97 24.01
N GLU A 268 0.53 -7.60 25.27
CA GLU A 268 -0.39 -6.73 26.03
C GLU A 268 -0.53 -5.35 25.37
N LEU A 269 0.57 -4.76 24.88
CA LEU A 269 0.56 -3.50 24.15
C LEU A 269 -0.20 -3.57 22.82
N CYS A 270 -0.31 -4.76 22.21
CA CYS A 270 -1.09 -4.99 21.00
C CYS A 270 -2.60 -5.18 21.27
N LYS A 271 -3.02 -5.41 22.52
CA LYS A 271 -4.45 -5.51 22.86
C LYS A 271 -5.12 -4.14 22.72
N ILE A 272 -6.39 -4.15 22.31
CA ILE A 272 -7.19 -2.93 22.15
C ILE A 272 -7.33 -2.20 23.50
N GLY A 273 -7.29 -0.87 23.46
CA GLY A 273 -7.38 -0.04 24.66
C GLY A 273 -7.05 1.42 24.39
N LYS A 274 -7.21 2.27 25.41
CA LYS A 274 -6.98 3.73 25.31
C LYS A 274 -5.54 4.11 24.96
N HIS A 275 -4.59 3.21 25.18
CA HIS A 275 -3.18 3.37 24.82
C HIS A 275 -2.92 3.24 23.32
N ILE A 276 -3.85 2.65 22.56
CA ILE A 276 -3.74 2.55 21.11
C ILE A 276 -4.00 3.92 20.49
N GLN A 277 -2.98 4.47 19.86
CA GLN A 277 -3.08 5.70 19.07
C GLN A 277 -2.88 5.39 17.59
N VAL A 278 -3.79 5.90 16.75
CA VAL A 278 -3.67 5.84 15.29
C VAL A 278 -3.06 7.15 14.83
N SER A 279 -2.01 7.09 13.99
CA SER A 279 -1.32 8.27 13.44
C SER A 279 -2.32 9.31 12.93
N SER A 280 -2.17 10.59 13.32
CA SER A 280 -3.01 11.69 12.85
C SER A 280 -2.94 11.88 11.33
N HIS A 281 -1.87 11.43 10.69
CA HIS A 281 -1.79 11.34 9.23
C HIS A 281 -2.54 10.09 8.73
N PRO A 282 -3.62 10.24 7.92
CA PRO A 282 -4.43 9.10 7.44
C PRO A 282 -3.63 8.07 6.63
N ILE A 283 -2.64 8.51 5.84
CA ILE A 283 -1.80 7.62 5.04
C ILE A 283 -0.98 6.71 5.94
N TYR A 284 -0.30 7.26 6.95
CA TYR A 284 0.50 6.47 7.88
C TYR A 284 -0.35 5.51 8.72
N ALA A 285 -1.59 5.91 9.05
CA ALA A 285 -2.57 5.02 9.68
C ALA A 285 -2.89 3.83 8.75
N ASN A 286 -3.19 4.10 7.49
CA ASN A 286 -3.47 3.09 6.49
C ASN A 286 -2.28 2.14 6.27
N GLN A 287 -1.07 2.69 6.10
CA GLN A 287 0.17 1.91 6.01
C GLN A 287 0.34 0.97 7.21
N ARG A 288 0.07 1.42 8.44
CA ARG A 288 0.12 0.56 9.63
C ARG A 288 -0.86 -0.60 9.54
N ASN A 289 -2.07 -0.34 9.06
CA ASN A 289 -3.11 -1.36 8.98
C ASN A 289 -2.80 -2.45 7.94
N VAL A 290 -2.22 -2.09 6.79
CA VAL A 290 -1.76 -3.07 5.78
C VAL A 290 -0.73 -4.02 6.39
N ARG A 291 0.22 -3.49 7.17
CA ARG A 291 1.26 -4.28 7.84
C ARG A 291 0.68 -5.26 8.86
N LEU A 292 -0.28 -4.79 9.66
CA LEU A 292 -1.03 -5.63 10.60
C LEU A 292 -1.86 -6.72 9.90
N ASN A 293 -2.43 -6.41 8.73
CA ASN A 293 -3.23 -7.37 7.96
C ASN A 293 -2.36 -8.52 7.43
N VAL A 294 -1.19 -8.22 6.87
CA VAL A 294 -0.22 -9.26 6.48
C VAL A 294 0.20 -10.10 7.70
N PHE A 295 0.46 -9.46 8.84
CA PHE A 295 0.80 -10.18 10.06
C PHE A 295 -0.32 -11.11 10.53
N PHE A 296 -1.58 -10.65 10.49
CA PHE A 296 -2.75 -11.46 10.78
C PHE A 296 -2.84 -12.70 9.88
N HIS A 297 -2.58 -12.59 8.58
CA HIS A 297 -2.61 -13.73 7.67
C HIS A 297 -1.47 -14.73 7.90
N PHE A 298 -0.34 -14.30 8.43
CA PHE A 298 0.77 -15.19 8.77
C PHE A 298 0.58 -15.91 10.10
N LEU A 299 -0.16 -15.33 11.04
CA LEU A 299 -0.34 -15.93 12.35
C LEU A 299 -1.23 -17.20 12.26
N PRO A 300 -0.85 -18.28 12.97
CA PRO A 300 -1.71 -19.43 13.13
C PRO A 300 -2.95 -19.05 13.95
N ASP A 301 -4.03 -19.84 13.82
CA ASP A 301 -5.23 -19.61 14.60
C ASP A 301 -4.94 -19.76 16.11
N GLY A 302 -5.46 -18.83 16.91
CA GLY A 302 -5.20 -18.77 18.34
C GLY A 302 -5.25 -17.35 18.91
N GLU A 303 -4.80 -17.20 20.16
CA GLU A 303 -4.90 -15.94 20.91
C GLU A 303 -4.16 -14.78 20.21
N LYS A 304 -2.91 -15.00 19.77
CA LYS A 304 -2.10 -13.97 19.09
C LYS A 304 -2.81 -13.43 17.85
N LYS A 305 -3.39 -14.32 17.02
CA LYS A 305 -4.15 -13.92 15.84
C LYS A 305 -5.42 -13.16 16.20
N LYS A 306 -6.10 -13.56 17.29
CA LYS A 306 -7.26 -12.82 17.81
C LYS A 306 -6.87 -11.40 18.25
N ILE A 307 -5.76 -11.22 18.98
CA ILE A 307 -5.27 -9.90 19.40
C ILE A 307 -5.08 -9.00 18.17
N ILE A 308 -4.43 -9.50 17.13
CA ILE A 308 -4.20 -8.72 15.91
C ILE A 308 -5.50 -8.46 15.14
N SER A 309 -6.42 -9.43 15.09
CA SER A 309 -7.75 -9.24 14.49
C SER A 309 -8.56 -8.15 15.19
N ASP A 310 -8.56 -8.12 16.53
CA ASP A 310 -9.25 -7.11 17.32
C ASP A 310 -8.60 -5.73 17.09
N LEU A 311 -7.27 -5.65 17.07
CA LEU A 311 -6.52 -4.42 16.82
C LEU A 311 -6.77 -3.85 15.42
N LEU A 312 -6.85 -4.71 14.41
CA LEU A 312 -7.18 -4.34 13.02
C LEU A 312 -8.56 -3.69 12.91
N ALA A 313 -9.59 -4.32 13.50
CA ALA A 313 -10.94 -3.77 13.53
C ALA A 313 -10.98 -2.44 14.30
N TYR A 314 -10.35 -2.37 15.46
CA TYR A 314 -10.31 -1.17 16.29
C TYR A 314 -9.62 0.01 15.60
N ASN A 315 -8.50 -0.23 14.92
CA ASN A 315 -7.82 0.81 14.14
C ASN A 315 -8.70 1.33 13.00
N ALA A 316 -9.42 0.44 12.30
CA ALA A 316 -10.35 0.82 11.24
C ALA A 316 -11.50 1.67 11.78
N GLU A 317 -12.08 1.31 12.92
CA GLU A 317 -13.13 2.10 13.58
C GLU A 317 -12.64 3.50 13.97
N ILE A 318 -11.44 3.61 14.56
CA ILE A 318 -10.84 4.92 14.88
C ILE A 318 -10.65 5.77 13.61
N GLN A 319 -10.17 5.17 12.52
CA GLN A 319 -9.97 5.91 11.28
C GLN A 319 -11.29 6.34 10.63
N ILE A 320 -12.33 5.50 10.67
CA ILE A 320 -13.66 5.84 10.15
C ILE A 320 -14.28 6.98 10.97
N ALA A 321 -14.17 6.92 12.30
CA ALA A 321 -14.73 7.93 13.22
C ALA A 321 -13.88 9.20 13.36
N ARG A 322 -12.77 9.31 12.61
CA ARG A 322 -11.88 10.47 12.67
C ARG A 322 -12.51 11.68 11.99
N SER A 323 -12.32 12.86 12.57
CA SER A 323 -12.74 14.11 11.95
C SER A 323 -11.76 14.61 10.88
N PHE A 324 -12.27 15.44 9.97
CA PHE A 324 -11.49 16.14 8.96
C PHE A 324 -11.88 17.64 8.88
N PRO A 325 -10.93 18.58 8.75
CA PRO A 325 -9.50 18.35 8.91
C PRO A 325 -9.17 18.13 10.39
N ASN A 326 -8.09 17.40 10.66
CA ASN A 326 -7.50 17.32 11.99
C ASN A 326 -6.31 18.28 12.10
N GLU A 327 -5.79 18.47 13.31
CA GLU A 327 -4.67 19.40 13.58
C GLU A 327 -3.44 19.14 12.71
N PHE A 328 -3.17 17.88 12.37
CA PHE A 328 -2.04 17.54 11.51
C PHE A 328 -2.28 18.01 10.07
N ILE A 329 -3.45 17.71 9.52
CA ILE A 329 -3.80 18.05 8.14
C ILE A 329 -3.86 19.57 7.94
N LEU A 330 -4.34 20.32 8.94
CA LEU A 330 -4.39 21.79 8.88
C LEU A 330 -3.02 22.41 8.58
N LYS A 331 -1.91 21.78 9.00
CA LYS A 331 -0.54 22.27 8.73
C LYS A 331 -0.16 22.26 7.25
N PHE A 332 -0.88 21.49 6.43
CA PHE A 332 -0.61 21.31 5.00
C PHE A 332 -1.73 21.85 4.11
N MET A 333 -2.75 22.48 4.70
CA MET A 333 -3.88 23.03 3.98
C MET A 333 -3.74 24.54 3.82
N ASN A 334 -4.22 25.04 2.69
CA ASN A 334 -4.39 26.46 2.45
C ASN A 334 -5.79 26.87 2.97
N ASP A 335 -5.84 27.84 3.88
CA ASP A 335 -7.06 28.26 4.56
C ASP A 335 -8.12 28.84 3.60
N ASP A 336 -7.69 29.57 2.56
CA ASP A 336 -8.60 30.10 1.53
C ASP A 336 -9.26 28.96 0.75
N ASN A 337 -8.47 27.99 0.31
CA ASN A 337 -8.98 26.82 -0.41
C ASN A 337 -9.90 25.97 0.47
N LEU A 338 -9.60 25.81 1.76
CA LEU A 338 -10.48 25.13 2.71
C LEU A 338 -11.81 25.88 2.88
N THR A 339 -11.76 27.20 3.00
CA THR A 339 -12.95 28.04 3.15
C THR A 339 -13.86 27.94 1.92
N LEU A 340 -13.27 28.01 0.73
CA LEU A 340 -13.99 27.81 -0.53
C LEU A 340 -14.59 26.40 -0.63
N LEU A 341 -13.84 25.36 -0.24
CA LEU A 341 -14.32 23.99 -0.24
C LEU A 341 -15.52 23.81 0.72
N LYS A 342 -15.42 24.34 1.94
CA LYS A 342 -16.52 24.29 2.94
C LYS A 342 -17.83 24.85 2.37
N GLN A 343 -17.75 25.96 1.65
CA GLN A 343 -18.90 26.59 1.00
C GLN A 343 -19.42 25.72 -0.16
N ALA A 344 -18.53 25.30 -1.07
CA ALA A 344 -18.90 24.51 -2.24
C ALA A 344 -19.54 23.15 -1.86
N ALA A 345 -18.96 22.46 -0.89
CA ALA A 345 -19.42 21.17 -0.39
C ALA A 345 -20.50 21.29 0.70
N ARG A 346 -20.95 22.51 1.04
CA ARG A 346 -22.00 22.78 2.04
C ARG A 346 -21.75 22.08 3.38
N TRP A 347 -20.58 22.33 3.97
CA TRP A 347 -20.25 21.79 5.29
C TRP A 347 -21.12 22.42 6.38
N ASN A 348 -21.54 21.61 7.35
CA ASN A 348 -22.27 22.08 8.52
C ASN A 348 -21.25 22.28 9.65
N GLY A 349 -20.54 23.42 9.62
CA GLY A 349 -19.48 23.74 10.60
C GLY A 349 -18.07 23.62 10.04
N ASP A 350 -17.08 23.67 10.94
CA ASP A 350 -15.67 23.75 10.56
C ASP A 350 -14.99 22.41 10.28
N ILE A 351 -15.60 21.32 10.74
CA ILE A 351 -15.08 19.96 10.60
C ILE A 351 -16.18 19.01 10.12
N LEU A 352 -15.75 18.00 9.38
CA LEU A 352 -16.50 16.78 9.08
C LEU A 352 -16.23 15.80 10.22
N PRO A 353 -17.25 15.22 10.86
CA PRO A 353 -17.07 14.41 12.07
C PRO A 353 -16.46 13.03 11.79
N ASP A 354 -16.66 12.48 10.58
CA ASP A 354 -16.23 11.13 10.23
C ASP A 354 -16.02 10.96 8.71
N SER A 355 -15.44 9.83 8.32
CA SER A 355 -15.16 9.46 6.92
C SER A 355 -16.44 9.35 6.08
N GLU A 356 -17.56 8.92 6.66
CA GLU A 356 -18.82 8.76 5.93
C GLU A 356 -19.48 10.10 5.63
N THR A 357 -19.47 11.01 6.59
CA THR A 357 -19.96 12.37 6.41
C THR A 357 -19.10 13.11 5.40
N ALA A 358 -17.78 12.93 5.45
CA ALA A 358 -16.88 13.43 4.43
C ALA A 358 -17.23 12.87 3.04
N TRP A 359 -17.41 11.55 2.90
CA TRP A 359 -17.79 10.94 1.62
C TRP A 359 -19.14 11.45 1.10
N LYS A 360 -20.17 11.53 1.94
CA LYS A 360 -21.52 11.99 1.56
C LYS A 360 -21.59 13.43 1.06
N LYS A 361 -20.60 14.25 1.39
CA LYS A 361 -20.48 15.63 0.87
C LYS A 361 -19.79 15.71 -0.49
N PHE A 362 -19.22 14.61 -0.99
CA PHE A 362 -18.59 14.57 -2.30
C PHE A 362 -19.63 14.72 -3.43
N THR A 363 -19.36 15.64 -4.35
CA THR A 363 -19.97 15.66 -5.68
C THR A 363 -18.87 15.76 -6.74
N PRO A 364 -19.04 15.15 -7.94
CA PRO A 364 -18.02 15.16 -8.98
C PRO A 364 -17.55 16.56 -9.40
N GLU A 365 -18.45 17.56 -9.31
CA GLU A 365 -18.19 18.96 -9.69
C GLU A 365 -17.13 19.62 -8.79
N LEU A 366 -16.93 19.11 -7.56
CA LEU A 366 -15.88 19.60 -6.67
C LEU A 366 -14.47 19.37 -7.25
N LEU A 367 -14.32 18.43 -8.18
CA LEU A 367 -13.05 18.16 -8.86
C LEU A 367 -12.83 19.05 -10.09
N ASP A 368 -13.85 19.79 -10.54
CA ASP A 368 -13.75 20.67 -11.71
C ASP A 368 -13.20 22.07 -11.38
N ASP A 369 -13.30 22.50 -10.13
CA ASP A 369 -12.76 23.79 -9.69
C ASP A 369 -11.26 23.67 -9.35
N ILE A 370 -10.42 24.33 -10.15
CA ILE A 370 -8.95 24.32 -10.01
C ILE A 370 -8.48 24.83 -8.63
N LYS A 371 -9.24 25.71 -7.97
CA LYS A 371 -8.85 26.28 -6.66
C LYS A 371 -9.04 25.28 -5.52
N ILE A 372 -10.08 24.45 -5.59
CA ILE A 372 -10.44 23.54 -4.50
C ILE A 372 -10.25 22.06 -4.82
N SER A 373 -10.07 21.66 -6.07
CA SER A 373 -10.04 20.26 -6.50
C SER A 373 -9.03 19.40 -5.75
N ALA A 374 -7.81 19.90 -5.50
CA ALA A 374 -6.81 19.20 -4.71
C ALA A 374 -7.27 18.99 -3.25
N THR A 375 -7.84 20.04 -2.64
CA THR A 375 -8.38 19.99 -1.27
C THR A 375 -9.61 19.10 -1.18
N ALA A 376 -10.49 19.12 -2.19
CA ALA A 376 -11.67 18.28 -2.30
C ALA A 376 -11.28 16.81 -2.43
N ALA A 377 -10.31 16.50 -3.30
CA ALA A 377 -9.76 15.15 -3.44
C ALA A 377 -9.13 14.66 -2.13
N LEU A 378 -8.47 15.54 -1.36
CA LEU A 378 -7.95 15.16 -0.04
C LEU A 378 -9.07 14.87 0.96
N ALA A 379 -10.02 15.80 1.12
CA ALA A 379 -11.05 15.79 2.16
C ALA A 379 -12.14 14.73 1.93
N HIS A 380 -12.62 14.64 0.69
CA HIS A 380 -13.84 13.90 0.35
C HIS A 380 -13.56 12.59 -0.39
N VAL A 381 -12.34 12.40 -0.90
CA VAL A 381 -11.96 11.16 -1.61
C VAL A 381 -10.90 10.41 -0.83
N ARG A 382 -9.68 10.95 -0.70
CA ARG A 382 -8.55 10.23 -0.11
C ARG A 382 -8.73 9.93 1.36
N PHE A 383 -9.21 10.90 2.14
CA PHE A 383 -9.44 10.71 3.57
C PHE A 383 -10.42 9.56 3.87
N PRO A 384 -11.65 9.54 3.28
CA PRO A 384 -12.56 8.41 3.44
C PRO A 384 -12.04 7.10 2.84
N LEU A 385 -11.41 7.16 1.65
CA LEU A 385 -10.85 5.98 0.98
C LEU A 385 -9.80 5.26 1.84
N GLY A 386 -8.96 6.02 2.56
CA GLY A 386 -8.02 5.45 3.53
C GLY A 386 -8.72 4.70 4.66
N GLY A 387 -9.83 5.23 5.20
CA GLY A 387 -10.66 4.54 6.18
C GLY A 387 -11.30 3.27 5.63
N TYR A 388 -11.85 3.33 4.42
CA TYR A 388 -12.42 2.18 3.73
C TYR A 388 -11.40 1.08 3.43
N HIS A 389 -10.18 1.44 3.06
CA HIS A 389 -9.11 0.47 2.91
C HIS A 389 -8.80 -0.23 4.24
N MET A 390 -8.74 0.54 5.34
CA MET A 390 -8.54 -0.04 6.67
C MET A 390 -9.70 -0.97 7.09
N VAL A 391 -10.94 -0.64 6.74
CA VAL A 391 -12.11 -1.52 6.93
C VAL A 391 -11.94 -2.84 6.18
N LEU A 392 -11.55 -2.82 4.90
CA LEU A 392 -11.33 -4.05 4.13
C LEU A 392 -10.18 -4.89 4.70
N CYS A 393 -9.06 -4.26 5.06
CA CYS A 393 -7.93 -4.91 5.71
C CYS A 393 -8.24 -5.41 7.14
N SER A 394 -9.39 -5.04 7.73
CA SER A 394 -9.71 -5.45 9.10
C SER A 394 -10.10 -6.93 9.22
N GLU A 395 -10.48 -7.56 8.10
CA GLU A 395 -11.05 -8.92 8.04
C GLU A 395 -12.33 -9.09 8.89
N ASN A 396 -12.86 -8.01 9.46
CA ASN A 396 -14.08 -8.01 10.25
C ASN A 396 -15.29 -7.92 9.33
N LYS A 397 -16.00 -9.05 9.16
CA LYS A 397 -17.15 -9.17 8.26
C LYS A 397 -18.23 -8.11 8.51
N ALA A 398 -18.61 -7.89 9.77
CA ALA A 398 -19.67 -6.97 10.12
C ALA A 398 -19.29 -5.52 9.80
N LEU A 399 -18.03 -5.13 10.05
CA LEU A 399 -17.52 -3.81 9.73
C LEU A 399 -17.43 -3.61 8.21
N ILE A 400 -16.99 -4.62 7.46
CA ILE A 400 -16.92 -4.57 5.99
C ILE A 400 -18.33 -4.44 5.40
N ASP A 401 -19.26 -5.32 5.78
CA ASP A 401 -20.64 -5.31 5.28
C ASP A 401 -21.36 -3.98 5.55
N LYS A 402 -21.04 -3.31 6.68
CA LYS A 402 -21.59 -2.00 7.02
C LYS A 402 -21.19 -0.92 6.00
N HIS A 403 -19.98 -0.98 5.45
CA HIS A 403 -19.43 0.07 4.59
C HIS A 403 -19.33 -0.31 3.11
N ILE A 404 -19.56 -1.58 2.75
CA ILE A 404 -19.32 -2.10 1.40
C ILE A 404 -20.04 -1.33 0.29
N ASN A 405 -21.27 -0.84 0.55
CA ASN A 405 -22.02 -0.04 -0.42
C ASN A 405 -21.36 1.33 -0.66
N SER A 406 -20.90 2.01 0.40
CA SER A 406 -20.19 3.29 0.29
C SER A 406 -18.86 3.13 -0.43
N ILE A 407 -18.14 2.03 -0.16
CA ILE A 407 -16.90 1.66 -0.85
C ILE A 407 -17.18 1.50 -2.35
N TRP A 408 -18.19 0.71 -2.69
CA TRP A 408 -18.55 0.45 -4.08
C TRP A 408 -19.01 1.72 -4.81
N GLU A 409 -19.84 2.55 -4.18
CA GLU A 409 -20.26 3.84 -4.74
C GLU A 409 -19.04 4.71 -5.05
N MET A 410 -18.09 4.83 -4.10
CA MET A 410 -16.89 5.65 -4.29
C MET A 410 -16.04 5.18 -5.47
N LEU A 411 -15.79 3.87 -5.57
CA LEU A 411 -15.01 3.31 -6.68
C LEU A 411 -15.62 3.70 -8.03
N ASN A 412 -16.96 3.79 -8.13
CA ASN A 412 -17.67 4.09 -9.38
C ASN A 412 -17.89 5.58 -9.66
N LYS A 413 -18.06 6.39 -8.62
CA LYS A 413 -18.48 7.80 -8.75
C LYS A 413 -17.32 8.77 -8.94
N VAL A 414 -16.13 8.45 -8.44
CA VAL A 414 -14.96 9.34 -8.53
C VAL A 414 -14.28 9.19 -9.88
N ASP A 415 -14.19 10.30 -10.62
CA ASP A 415 -13.40 10.38 -11.84
C ASP A 415 -11.92 10.62 -11.53
N LEU A 416 -11.14 9.54 -11.57
CA LEU A 416 -9.70 9.58 -11.29
C LEU A 416 -8.90 10.38 -12.33
N SER A 417 -9.43 10.62 -13.53
CA SER A 417 -8.73 11.44 -14.54
C SER A 417 -8.59 12.91 -14.10
N LYS A 418 -9.45 13.37 -13.19
CA LYS A 418 -9.41 14.71 -12.58
C LYS A 418 -8.47 14.81 -11.38
N ILE A 419 -7.89 13.70 -10.92
CA ILE A 419 -6.99 13.66 -9.76
C ILE A 419 -5.58 13.30 -10.23
N SER A 420 -4.64 14.24 -10.11
CA SER A 420 -3.26 14.05 -10.58
C SER A 420 -2.32 13.37 -9.59
N ALA A 421 -2.82 12.98 -8.42
CA ALA A 421 -1.99 12.40 -7.38
C ALA A 421 -1.96 10.87 -7.46
N GLY A 422 -0.78 10.30 -7.75
CA GLY A 422 -0.61 8.86 -7.96
C GLY A 422 -1.01 8.02 -6.75
N GLU A 423 -0.80 8.53 -5.54
CA GLU A 423 -1.25 7.88 -4.32
C GLU A 423 -2.77 7.65 -4.27
N THR A 424 -3.58 8.59 -4.79
CA THR A 424 -5.03 8.39 -4.84
C THR A 424 -5.38 7.26 -5.81
N HIS A 425 -4.76 7.21 -6.99
CA HIS A 425 -5.00 6.14 -7.97
C HIS A 425 -4.60 4.78 -7.40
N TYR A 426 -3.41 4.72 -6.81
CA TYR A 426 -2.90 3.55 -6.10
C TYR A 426 -3.88 3.05 -5.03
N LEU A 427 -4.41 3.95 -4.19
CA LEU A 427 -5.37 3.60 -3.14
C LEU A 427 -6.68 3.04 -3.71
N PHE A 428 -7.20 3.60 -4.80
CA PHE A 428 -8.37 3.04 -5.49
C PHE A 428 -8.11 1.62 -5.98
N THR A 429 -6.93 1.37 -6.55
CA THR A 429 -6.56 0.04 -7.03
C THR A 429 -6.50 -0.97 -5.88
N VAL A 430 -5.83 -0.67 -4.76
CA VAL A 430 -5.75 -1.63 -3.64
C VAL A 430 -7.09 -1.83 -2.93
N VAL A 431 -7.91 -0.79 -2.80
CA VAL A 431 -9.27 -0.91 -2.24
C VAL A 431 -10.13 -1.82 -3.12
N ALA A 432 -10.07 -1.64 -4.44
CA ALA A 432 -10.80 -2.51 -5.37
C ALA A 432 -10.31 -3.97 -5.29
N MET A 433 -9.00 -4.20 -5.19
CA MET A 433 -8.41 -5.54 -5.05
C MET A 433 -8.80 -6.23 -3.74
N HIS A 434 -8.80 -5.52 -2.61
CA HIS A 434 -9.26 -6.09 -1.34
C HIS A 434 -10.78 -6.30 -1.30
N LEU A 435 -11.57 -5.44 -1.95
CA LEU A 435 -12.99 -5.67 -2.13
C LEU A 435 -13.24 -6.92 -2.99
N TYR A 436 -12.51 -7.08 -4.09
CA TYR A 436 -12.50 -8.29 -4.92
C TYR A 436 -12.19 -9.52 -4.06
N ALA A 437 -11.12 -9.48 -3.26
CA ALA A 437 -10.74 -10.57 -2.38
C ALA A 437 -11.85 -10.90 -1.35
N TYR A 438 -12.50 -9.89 -0.78
CA TYR A 438 -13.61 -10.09 0.15
C TYR A 438 -14.83 -10.75 -0.50
N ILE A 439 -15.22 -10.29 -1.70
CA ILE A 439 -16.36 -10.83 -2.44
C ILE A 439 -16.10 -12.28 -2.85
N PHE A 440 -14.91 -12.61 -3.35
CA PHE A 440 -14.59 -13.99 -3.76
C PHE A 440 -14.18 -14.92 -2.62
N LYS A 441 -14.14 -14.43 -1.38
CA LYS A 441 -13.97 -15.25 -0.17
C LYS A 441 -15.29 -15.85 0.33
N ASN A 442 -16.41 -15.17 0.10
CA ASN A 442 -17.72 -15.42 0.73
C ASN A 442 -18.81 -15.72 -0.30
#